data_AF-A6I0Y4-F1
#
_entry.id   AF-A6I0Y4-F1
#
_cell.length_a   1.000
_cell.length_b   1.000
_cell.length_c   1.000
_cell.angle_alpha   90.00
_cell.angle_beta   90.00
_cell.angle_gamma   90.00
#
_symmetry.space_group_name_H-M   'P 1'
#
loop_
_entity.id
_entity.type
_entity.pdbx_description
1 polymer ?
#
loop_
_entity_poly.entity_id
_entity_poly.type
_entity_poly.pdbx_seq_one_letter_code
_entity_poly.pdbx_strand_id
1 'polypeptide(L)'
;MQLCARAWGLRLGPGAGGGHRLARGTGLSWAPRSRDSSSGGGGGGGDRGAAGASRLLERLLPRHDDFARRHIGPGDKDRREMLQALGLASIDELIEKTVPASIRLKRPLKLEDPVCENEILETLHAIASKNQIWRSYIGMGYYNCSVPQTILRNLLENSGWVTQYTPYQPEVSQGRLESLLNYQTMVSDITGLDMANASLLDEATAAAEAMQLCHRHNKRKRFFIDPRCHPQTIAVVQTRANYPTKWISVAKMSVGCCSSTQTLRGRWRTSRNL
;
A
#
# COMPACT_ATOMS: atom_id res chain seq x y z
N MET A 1 -6.63 38.77 3.22
CA MET A 1 -7.41 39.32 4.34
C MET A 1 -8.86 39.42 3.90
N GLN A 2 -9.77 39.00 4.79
CA GLN A 2 -11.24 39.10 4.67
C GLN A 2 -11.90 38.36 3.51
N LEU A 3 -12.12 37.05 3.70
CA LEU A 3 -13.35 36.31 3.36
C LEU A 3 -13.14 34.82 3.70
N CYS A 4 -13.01 34.49 4.98
CA CYS A 4 -13.04 33.09 5.47
C CYS A 4 -13.59 32.94 6.90
N ALA A 5 -14.20 33.98 7.47
CA ALA A 5 -14.68 33.99 8.87
C ALA A 5 -16.21 34.08 8.98
N ARG A 6 -16.94 33.30 8.17
CA ARG A 6 -18.42 33.16 8.27
C ARG A 6 -18.93 31.71 8.27
N ALA A 7 -18.05 30.71 8.31
CA ALA A 7 -18.46 29.30 8.39
C ALA A 7 -18.47 28.72 9.81
N TRP A 8 -18.00 29.46 10.82
CA TRP A 8 -18.02 29.02 12.21
C TRP A 8 -18.79 30.06 13.02
N GLY A 9 -20.10 29.80 13.18
CA GLY A 9 -21.01 30.65 13.93
C GLY A 9 -20.64 30.70 15.40
N LEU A 10 -19.99 31.79 15.81
CA LEU A 10 -19.73 32.16 17.20
C LEU A 10 -20.13 33.63 17.37
N ARG A 11 -21.33 33.86 17.93
CA ARG A 11 -21.67 35.14 18.57
C ARG A 11 -21.16 35.09 20.00
N LEU A 12 -20.35 36.07 20.38
CA LEU A 12 -19.87 36.24 21.74
C LEU A 12 -20.74 37.24 22.51
N GLY A 13 -21.26 36.78 23.65
CA GLY A 13 -21.46 37.53 24.90
C GLY A 13 -22.91 37.89 25.28
N PRO A 14 -23.24 38.07 26.59
CA PRO A 14 -22.49 37.74 27.82
C PRO A 14 -23.35 37.02 28.91
N GLY A 15 -22.67 36.33 29.85
CA GLY A 15 -23.14 36.21 31.24
C GLY A 15 -23.72 34.87 31.73
N ALA A 16 -23.13 34.39 32.83
CA ALA A 16 -23.70 33.59 33.92
C ALA A 16 -24.07 32.10 33.70
N GLY A 17 -23.28 31.23 34.36
CA GLY A 17 -23.78 30.23 35.32
C GLY A 17 -24.33 28.90 34.80
N GLY A 18 -23.83 27.80 35.40
CA GLY A 18 -24.57 26.54 35.53
C GLY A 18 -24.29 25.49 34.45
N GLY A 19 -23.71 24.37 34.86
CA GLY A 19 -23.39 23.25 33.96
C GLY A 19 -24.62 22.48 33.49
N HIS A 20 -24.46 21.70 32.42
CA HIS A 20 -25.13 20.41 32.19
C HIS A 20 -24.55 19.74 30.93
N ARG A 21 -23.99 18.54 31.13
CA ARG A 21 -24.06 17.33 30.28
C ARG A 21 -24.22 17.53 28.75
N LEU A 22 -23.13 17.39 27.99
CA LEU A 22 -23.16 17.33 26.52
C LEU A 22 -23.48 15.91 26.02
N ALA A 23 -24.64 15.76 25.38
CA ALA A 23 -25.03 14.60 24.60
C ALA A 23 -24.23 14.56 23.28
N ARG A 24 -23.92 13.34 22.82
CA ARG A 24 -23.19 13.02 21.60
C ARG A 24 -23.92 13.54 20.35
N GLY A 25 -23.26 14.41 19.59
CA GLY A 25 -23.65 14.82 18.24
C GLY A 25 -23.30 13.75 17.20
N THR A 26 -24.25 13.53 16.31
CA THR A 26 -24.40 12.49 15.29
C THR A 26 -23.31 12.49 14.21
N GLY A 27 -22.78 11.31 13.91
CA GLY A 27 -21.90 11.06 12.77
C GLY A 27 -22.66 11.07 11.45
N LEU A 28 -22.03 11.62 10.42
CA LEU A 28 -22.47 11.57 9.02
C LEU A 28 -22.40 10.12 8.52
N SER A 29 -23.56 9.50 8.28
CA SER A 29 -23.66 8.21 7.61
C SER A 29 -23.73 8.40 6.10
N TRP A 30 -22.85 7.71 5.38
CA TRP A 30 -22.97 7.51 3.94
C TRP A 30 -23.99 6.37 3.70
N ALA A 31 -25.12 6.70 3.10
CA ALA A 31 -26.10 5.72 2.63
C ALA A 31 -26.09 5.70 1.09
N PRO A 32 -25.82 4.55 0.44
CA PRO A 32 -26.05 4.42 -1.00
C PRO A 32 -27.56 4.37 -1.24
N ARG A 33 -28.03 5.03 -2.31
CA ARG A 33 -29.43 4.93 -2.77
C ARG A 33 -29.73 3.48 -3.10
N SER A 34 -30.55 2.84 -2.27
CA SER A 34 -31.19 1.57 -2.60
C SER A 34 -32.13 1.77 -3.79
N ARG A 35 -31.94 0.99 -4.85
CA ARG A 35 -33.02 0.72 -5.81
C ARG A 35 -34.02 -0.17 -5.09
N ASP A 36 -35.26 0.30 -5.01
CA ASP A 36 -36.37 -0.47 -4.47
C ASP A 36 -36.59 -1.74 -5.29
N SER A 37 -36.55 -2.88 -4.63
CA SER A 37 -37.15 -4.12 -5.12
C SER A 37 -37.92 -4.76 -3.97
N SER A 38 -39.22 -4.50 -3.97
CA SER A 38 -40.22 -5.11 -3.11
C SER A 38 -40.50 -6.54 -3.54
N SER A 39 -40.24 -7.52 -2.66
CA SER A 39 -40.96 -8.80 -2.64
C SER A 39 -40.70 -9.48 -1.29
N GLY A 40 -41.76 -9.73 -0.52
CA GLY A 40 -41.71 -10.26 0.83
C GLY A 40 -41.74 -11.79 0.93
N GLY A 41 -41.39 -12.26 2.14
CA GLY A 41 -42.05 -13.37 2.84
C GLY A 41 -41.67 -14.82 2.49
N GLY A 42 -41.18 -15.55 3.49
CA GLY A 42 -41.39 -17.01 3.62
C GLY A 42 -40.13 -17.87 3.66
N GLY A 43 -39.89 -18.55 4.79
CA GLY A 43 -38.76 -19.46 4.99
C GLY A 43 -38.98 -20.88 4.47
N GLY A 44 -37.92 -21.69 4.50
CA GLY A 44 -37.94 -23.13 4.25
C GLY A 44 -36.72 -23.60 3.47
N GLY A 45 -35.95 -24.54 4.03
CA GLY A 45 -34.70 -25.04 3.46
C GLY A 45 -34.85 -25.86 2.17
N GLY A 46 -33.74 -25.98 1.44
CA GLY A 46 -33.66 -26.79 0.22
C GLY A 46 -32.53 -26.32 -0.69
N ASP A 47 -31.32 -26.79 -0.43
CA ASP A 47 -30.13 -26.56 -1.25
C ASP A 47 -30.20 -27.44 -2.50
N ARG A 48 -30.80 -26.92 -3.57
CA ARG A 48 -30.80 -27.44 -4.96
C ARG A 48 -31.58 -26.47 -5.86
N GLY A 49 -30.88 -25.57 -6.56
CA GLY A 49 -31.46 -24.83 -7.69
C GLY A 49 -31.27 -23.30 -7.70
N ALA A 50 -30.04 -22.81 -7.82
CA ALA A 50 -29.78 -21.41 -8.18
C ALA A 50 -29.73 -21.17 -9.71
N ALA A 51 -30.34 -22.06 -10.51
CA ALA A 51 -30.44 -21.92 -11.97
C ALA A 51 -31.73 -21.20 -12.43
N GLY A 52 -32.49 -20.60 -11.51
CA GLY A 52 -33.89 -20.25 -11.73
C GLY A 52 -34.33 -18.87 -11.22
N ALA A 53 -33.58 -17.79 -11.49
CA ALA A 53 -34.15 -16.44 -11.43
C ALA A 53 -33.31 -15.38 -12.19
N SER A 54 -32.65 -15.75 -13.29
CA SER A 54 -32.09 -14.72 -14.17
C SER A 54 -33.25 -13.97 -14.83
N ARG A 55 -33.20 -12.63 -14.78
CA ARG A 55 -34.25 -11.79 -15.39
C ARG A 55 -34.33 -12.14 -16.88
N LEU A 56 -35.52 -12.07 -17.48
CA LEU A 56 -35.70 -12.32 -18.91
C LEU A 56 -34.72 -11.49 -19.75
N LEU A 57 -34.45 -10.25 -19.33
CA LEU A 57 -33.48 -9.36 -19.96
C LEU A 57 -32.05 -9.90 -19.96
N GLU A 58 -31.57 -10.48 -18.86
CA GLU A 58 -30.19 -11.01 -18.75
C GLU A 58 -30.00 -12.29 -19.58
N ARG A 59 -31.08 -13.04 -19.81
CA ARG A 59 -31.06 -14.21 -20.71
C ARG A 59 -31.00 -13.79 -22.18
N LEU A 60 -31.71 -12.72 -22.53
CA LEU A 60 -31.74 -12.18 -23.90
C LEU A 60 -30.50 -11.34 -24.21
N LEU A 61 -30.02 -10.59 -23.21
CA LEU A 61 -28.86 -9.70 -23.29
C LEU A 61 -27.93 -10.00 -22.10
N PRO A 62 -27.04 -11.01 -22.24
CA PRO A 62 -26.10 -11.35 -21.18
C PRO A 62 -25.07 -10.23 -20.99
N ARG A 63 -24.28 -10.36 -19.92
CA ARG A 63 -23.13 -9.47 -19.67
C ARG A 63 -22.21 -9.45 -20.88
N HIS A 64 -21.66 -8.28 -21.19
CA HIS A 64 -20.80 -8.06 -22.35
C HIS A 64 -19.57 -8.98 -22.34
N ASP A 65 -18.87 -9.02 -21.20
CA ASP A 65 -17.74 -9.90 -20.96
C ASP A 65 -17.69 -10.39 -19.51
N ASP A 66 -16.83 -11.37 -19.28
CA ASP A 66 -16.48 -11.88 -17.97
C ASP A 66 -14.96 -11.94 -17.87
N PHE A 67 -14.36 -10.95 -17.19
CA PHE A 67 -12.91 -10.82 -17.04
C PHE A 67 -12.26 -12.06 -16.42
N ALA A 68 -13.00 -12.85 -15.62
CA ALA A 68 -12.49 -14.12 -15.09
C ALA A 68 -12.04 -15.07 -16.22
N ARG A 69 -12.68 -15.02 -17.39
CA ARG A 69 -12.29 -15.83 -18.56
C ARG A 69 -11.02 -15.35 -19.26
N ARG A 70 -10.61 -14.09 -19.07
CA ARG A 70 -9.32 -13.55 -19.54
C ARG A 70 -8.21 -13.83 -18.52
N HIS A 71 -8.54 -13.79 -17.24
CA HIS A 71 -7.60 -13.97 -16.14
C HIS A 71 -7.26 -15.45 -15.88
N ILE A 72 -8.26 -16.33 -15.92
CA ILE A 72 -8.09 -17.77 -15.66
C ILE A 72 -7.64 -18.45 -16.96
N GLY A 73 -6.40 -18.96 -16.99
CA GLY A 73 -5.85 -19.65 -18.15
C GLY A 73 -6.65 -20.90 -18.57
N PRO A 74 -6.89 -21.87 -17.66
CA PRO A 74 -7.59 -23.10 -18.02
C PRO A 74 -9.09 -22.91 -18.29
N GLY A 75 -9.51 -23.23 -19.51
CA GLY A 75 -10.92 -23.24 -19.92
C GLY A 75 -11.67 -24.50 -19.45
N ASP A 76 -12.95 -24.63 -19.83
CA ASP A 76 -13.79 -25.79 -19.46
C ASP A 76 -13.25 -27.13 -19.97
N LYS A 77 -12.57 -27.14 -21.12
CA LYS A 77 -11.94 -28.33 -21.67
C LYS A 77 -10.73 -28.73 -20.81
N ASP A 78 -9.79 -27.82 -20.63
CA ASP A 78 -8.57 -28.05 -19.85
C ASP A 78 -8.89 -28.44 -18.41
N ARG A 79 -9.88 -27.80 -17.79
CA ARG A 79 -10.36 -28.16 -16.45
C ARG A 79 -10.82 -29.61 -16.37
N ARG A 80 -11.57 -30.09 -17.36
CA ARG A 80 -12.03 -31.49 -17.39
C ARG A 80 -10.87 -32.46 -17.58
N GLU A 81 -9.92 -32.14 -18.47
CA GLU A 81 -8.74 -32.98 -18.70
C GLU A 81 -7.85 -33.06 -17.45
N MET A 82 -7.62 -31.93 -16.77
CA MET A 82 -6.87 -31.89 -15.51
C MET A 82 -7.58 -32.64 -14.37
N LEU A 83 -8.91 -32.52 -14.25
CA LEU A 83 -9.69 -33.26 -13.26
C LEU A 83 -9.63 -34.78 -13.51
N GLN A 84 -9.71 -35.20 -14.77
CA GLN A 84 -9.56 -36.61 -15.15
C GLN A 84 -8.18 -37.15 -14.78
N ALA A 85 -7.10 -36.38 -15.02
CA ALA A 85 -5.75 -36.77 -14.62
C ALA A 85 -5.59 -36.93 -13.10
N LEU A 86 -6.38 -36.18 -12.32
CA LEU A 86 -6.43 -36.29 -10.85
C LEU A 86 -7.42 -37.36 -10.35
N GLY A 87 -8.21 -37.97 -11.23
CA GLY A 87 -9.24 -38.94 -10.86
C GLY A 87 -10.42 -38.34 -10.08
N LEU A 88 -10.73 -37.06 -10.33
CA LEU A 88 -11.80 -36.31 -9.64
C LEU A 88 -12.94 -35.97 -10.60
N ALA A 89 -14.18 -35.90 -10.10
CA ALA A 89 -15.36 -35.63 -10.91
C ALA A 89 -15.65 -34.13 -11.08
N SER A 90 -15.26 -33.29 -10.12
CA SER A 90 -15.54 -31.85 -10.14
C SER A 90 -14.49 -31.01 -9.39
N ILE A 91 -14.52 -29.69 -9.63
CA ILE A 91 -13.73 -28.73 -8.86
C ILE A 91 -14.17 -28.71 -7.40
N ASP A 92 -15.47 -28.84 -7.11
CA ASP A 92 -15.97 -28.87 -5.74
C ASP A 92 -15.38 -30.05 -4.95
N GLU A 93 -15.32 -31.24 -5.57
CA GLU A 93 -14.68 -32.42 -4.96
C GLU A 93 -13.19 -32.20 -4.68
N LEU A 94 -12.47 -31.54 -5.61
CA LEU A 94 -11.07 -31.16 -5.42
C LEU A 94 -10.90 -30.23 -4.22
N ILE A 95 -11.74 -29.19 -4.12
CA ILE A 95 -11.68 -28.22 -3.02
C ILE A 95 -12.05 -28.88 -1.68
N GLU A 96 -13.03 -29.78 -1.66
CA GLU A 96 -13.44 -30.55 -0.48
C GLU A 96 -12.33 -31.43 0.09
N LYS A 97 -11.58 -32.09 -0.79
CA LYS A 97 -10.45 -32.94 -0.41
C LYS A 97 -9.21 -32.14 -0.03
N THR A 98 -9.08 -30.90 -0.51
CA THR A 98 -7.88 -30.05 -0.28
C THR A 98 -8.01 -29.16 0.95
N VAL A 99 -9.16 -28.49 1.13
CA VAL A 99 -9.36 -27.50 2.19
C VAL A 99 -10.18 -28.12 3.33
N PRO A 100 -9.66 -28.17 4.57
CA PRO A 100 -10.39 -28.73 5.70
C PRO A 100 -11.75 -28.06 5.92
N ALA A 101 -12.81 -28.86 6.07
CA ALA A 101 -14.18 -28.38 6.26
C ALA A 101 -14.35 -27.45 7.47
N SER A 102 -13.50 -27.58 8.49
CA SER A 102 -13.54 -26.76 9.71
C SER A 102 -13.26 -25.28 9.47
N ILE A 103 -12.49 -24.94 8.43
CA ILE A 103 -12.10 -23.55 8.11
C ILE A 103 -12.72 -23.02 6.81
N ARG A 104 -13.49 -23.85 6.10
CA ARG A 104 -14.16 -23.44 4.86
C ARG A 104 -15.26 -22.42 5.15
N LEU A 105 -15.33 -21.40 4.30
CA LEU A 105 -16.41 -20.41 4.35
C LEU A 105 -17.74 -21.09 4.02
N LYS A 106 -18.70 -21.01 4.95
CA LYS A 106 -20.04 -21.59 4.81
C LYS A 106 -21.01 -20.75 3.97
N ARG A 107 -20.54 -19.63 3.43
CA ARG A 107 -21.32 -18.67 2.65
C ARG A 107 -20.46 -18.10 1.52
N PRO A 108 -21.07 -17.70 0.39
CA PRO A 108 -20.38 -16.92 -0.62
C PRO A 108 -19.85 -15.59 -0.05
N LEU A 109 -18.82 -15.04 -0.69
CA LEU A 109 -18.37 -13.68 -0.40
C LEU A 109 -19.47 -12.70 -0.78
N LYS A 110 -19.80 -11.79 0.15
CA LYS A 110 -20.73 -10.71 -0.12
C LYS A 110 -19.96 -9.53 -0.71
N LEU A 111 -19.88 -9.51 -2.03
CA LEU A 111 -19.27 -8.45 -2.84
C LEU A 111 -20.35 -7.85 -3.75
N GLU A 112 -20.07 -6.67 -4.30
CA GLU A 112 -20.90 -6.09 -5.37
C GLU A 112 -20.84 -6.96 -6.63
N ASP A 113 -21.83 -6.77 -7.50
CA ASP A 113 -21.84 -7.47 -8.78
C ASP A 113 -20.57 -7.16 -9.61
N PRO A 114 -20.03 -8.16 -10.32
CA PRO A 114 -18.83 -7.96 -11.13
C PRO A 114 -19.07 -6.93 -12.24
N VAL A 115 -18.06 -6.09 -12.48
CA VAL A 115 -18.03 -5.10 -13.57
C VAL A 115 -17.35 -5.70 -14.79
N CYS A 116 -17.85 -5.40 -15.99
CA CYS A 116 -17.25 -5.83 -17.26
C CYS A 116 -15.96 -5.05 -17.55
N GLU A 117 -15.02 -5.65 -18.27
CA GLU A 117 -13.72 -5.02 -18.60
C GLU A 117 -13.88 -3.74 -19.43
N ASN A 118 -14.86 -3.70 -20.33
CA ASN A 118 -15.15 -2.49 -21.13
C ASN A 118 -15.68 -1.31 -20.29
N GLU A 119 -16.21 -1.56 -19.09
CA GLU A 119 -16.83 -0.56 -18.21
C GLU A 119 -15.93 -0.19 -17.00
N ILE A 120 -14.88 -0.98 -16.72
CA ILE A 120 -14.09 -0.82 -15.49
C ILE A 120 -13.32 0.50 -15.44
N LEU A 121 -12.78 0.95 -16.57
CA LEU A 121 -12.01 2.20 -16.65
C LEU A 121 -12.92 3.41 -16.44
N GLU A 122 -14.13 3.39 -16.99
CA GLU A 122 -15.12 4.45 -16.77
C GLU A 122 -15.55 4.50 -15.29
N THR A 123 -15.81 3.34 -14.71
CA THR A 123 -16.17 3.20 -13.30
C THR A 123 -15.07 3.75 -12.38
N LEU A 124 -13.82 3.37 -12.64
CA LEU A 124 -12.67 3.85 -11.86
C LEU A 124 -12.41 5.34 -12.08
N HIS A 125 -12.60 5.84 -13.31
CA HIS A 125 -12.47 7.26 -13.64
C HIS A 125 -13.50 8.12 -12.90
N ALA A 126 -14.73 7.64 -12.75
CA ALA A 126 -15.77 8.32 -11.94
C ALA A 126 -15.38 8.46 -10.46
N ILE A 127 -14.52 7.57 -9.94
CA ILE A 127 -13.95 7.68 -8.59
C ILE A 127 -12.74 8.62 -8.60
N ALA A 128 -11.80 8.41 -9.53
CA ALA A 128 -10.56 9.17 -9.62
C ALA A 128 -10.79 10.67 -9.85
N SER A 129 -11.82 11.04 -10.62
CA SER A 129 -12.22 12.43 -10.88
C SER A 129 -12.67 13.21 -9.64
N LYS A 130 -12.94 12.53 -8.51
CA LYS A 130 -13.21 13.19 -7.22
C LYS A 130 -11.94 13.76 -6.59
N ASN A 131 -10.76 13.25 -6.96
CA ASN A 131 -9.49 13.77 -6.49
C ASN A 131 -9.16 15.10 -7.17
N GLN A 132 -8.54 16.01 -6.43
CA GLN A 132 -8.13 17.30 -6.97
C GLN A 132 -6.60 17.33 -7.13
N ILE A 133 -6.12 17.58 -8.34
CA ILE A 133 -4.69 17.64 -8.65
C ILE A 133 -4.22 19.09 -8.47
N TRP A 134 -3.63 19.37 -7.31
CA TRP A 134 -3.10 20.69 -6.95
C TRP A 134 -1.60 20.77 -7.23
N ARG A 135 -1.09 22.00 -7.39
CA ARG A 135 0.35 22.26 -7.31
C ARG A 135 0.76 22.24 -5.84
N SER A 136 1.24 21.08 -5.39
CA SER A 136 1.62 20.85 -3.99
C SER A 136 3.09 21.21 -3.75
N TYR A 137 3.32 22.23 -2.92
CA TYR A 137 4.66 22.62 -2.44
C TYR A 137 4.85 22.31 -0.95
N ILE A 138 4.17 21.28 -0.46
CA ILE A 138 4.25 20.83 0.95
C ILE A 138 5.66 20.32 1.28
N GLY A 139 6.32 19.67 0.30
CA GLY A 139 7.63 19.06 0.48
C GLY A 139 7.54 17.80 1.35
N MET A 140 8.24 17.81 2.49
CA MET A 140 8.24 16.70 3.44
C MET A 140 8.65 15.34 2.82
N GLY A 141 9.61 15.33 1.90
CA GLY A 141 10.13 14.12 1.26
C GLY A 141 9.45 13.75 -0.06
N TYR A 142 8.35 14.41 -0.43
CA TYR A 142 7.67 14.19 -1.72
C TYR A 142 7.67 15.48 -2.54
N TYR A 143 8.30 15.40 -3.72
CA TYR A 143 8.49 16.54 -4.62
C TYR A 143 8.03 16.16 -6.01
N ASN A 144 7.23 17.01 -6.64
CA ASN A 144 6.77 16.76 -8.01
C ASN A 144 7.95 16.76 -8.99
N CYS A 145 7.94 15.87 -9.97
CA CYS A 145 8.98 15.76 -10.99
C CYS A 145 8.37 15.56 -12.39
N SER A 146 9.12 15.94 -13.42
CA SER A 146 8.73 15.67 -14.80
C SER A 146 9.23 14.27 -15.18
N VAL A 147 8.36 13.28 -15.13
CA VAL A 147 8.69 11.90 -15.53
C VAL A 147 8.88 11.88 -17.06
N PRO A 148 10.05 11.48 -17.59
CA PRO A 148 10.26 11.43 -19.03
C PRO A 148 9.29 10.45 -19.71
N GLN A 149 8.55 10.94 -20.70
CA GLN A 149 7.49 10.14 -21.35
C GLN A 149 8.02 8.84 -21.98
N THR A 150 9.27 8.85 -22.45
CA THR A 150 9.90 7.64 -23.00
C THR A 150 10.09 6.54 -21.94
N ILE A 151 10.36 6.91 -20.69
CA ILE A 151 10.52 5.96 -19.58
C ILE A 151 9.14 5.47 -19.14
N LEU A 152 8.18 6.38 -18.99
CA LEU A 152 6.81 6.02 -18.61
C LEU A 152 6.23 4.98 -19.58
N ARG A 153 6.27 5.25 -20.89
CA ARG A 153 5.67 4.38 -21.90
C ARG A 153 6.43 3.07 -22.09
N ASN A 154 7.76 3.10 -22.14
CA ASN A 154 8.55 1.93 -22.53
C ASN A 154 9.00 1.04 -21.36
N LEU A 155 8.90 1.54 -20.12
CA LEU A 155 9.28 0.81 -18.91
C LEU A 155 8.08 0.60 -17.98
N LEU A 156 7.42 1.68 -17.52
CA LEU A 156 6.36 1.56 -16.50
C LEU A 156 5.08 0.91 -17.06
N GLU A 157 4.66 1.26 -18.27
CA GLU A 157 3.47 0.71 -18.93
C GLU A 157 3.77 -0.55 -19.75
N ASN A 158 5.02 -1.02 -19.76
CA ASN A 158 5.44 -2.16 -20.55
C ASN A 158 5.45 -3.46 -19.73
N SER A 159 4.56 -4.39 -20.09
CA SER A 159 4.46 -5.70 -19.44
C SER A 159 5.78 -6.49 -19.42
N GLY A 160 6.66 -6.29 -20.41
CA GLY A 160 7.97 -6.95 -20.45
C GLY A 160 8.89 -6.59 -19.27
N TRP A 161 8.70 -5.40 -18.67
CA TRP A 161 9.47 -4.92 -17.53
C TRP A 161 8.77 -5.17 -16.19
N VAL A 162 7.45 -5.02 -16.12
CA VAL A 162 6.71 -5.03 -14.84
C VAL A 162 6.18 -6.41 -14.42
N THR A 163 6.15 -7.40 -15.30
CA THR A 163 5.62 -8.74 -14.98
C THR A 163 6.64 -9.69 -14.35
N GLN A 164 7.93 -9.41 -14.52
CA GLN A 164 9.01 -10.26 -14.02
C GLN A 164 9.17 -10.11 -12.51
N TYR A 165 9.56 -11.19 -11.82
CA TYR A 165 9.84 -11.16 -10.39
C TYR A 165 11.35 -11.04 -10.09
N THR A 166 11.70 -11.20 -8.82
CA THR A 166 13.08 -11.17 -8.30
C THR A 166 14.04 -11.98 -9.20
N PRO A 167 15.20 -11.42 -9.59
CA PRO A 167 16.18 -12.05 -10.47
C PRO A 167 16.97 -13.19 -9.81
N TYR A 168 16.27 -14.26 -9.43
CA TYR A 168 16.89 -15.49 -8.92
C TYR A 168 17.66 -16.25 -10.01
N GLN A 169 17.23 -16.15 -11.26
CA GLN A 169 17.89 -16.74 -12.44
C GLN A 169 18.62 -15.62 -13.20
N PRO A 170 19.90 -15.36 -12.91
CA PRO A 170 20.60 -14.20 -13.42
C PRO A 170 20.77 -14.21 -14.95
N GLU A 171 20.93 -15.38 -15.57
CA GLU A 171 21.22 -15.55 -17.00
C GLU A 171 20.09 -14.99 -17.88
N VAL A 172 18.84 -15.15 -17.45
CA VAL A 172 17.64 -14.64 -18.13
C VAL A 172 17.17 -13.28 -17.59
N SER A 173 17.99 -12.63 -16.77
CA SER A 173 17.62 -11.44 -16.01
C SER A 173 18.62 -10.29 -16.12
N GLN A 174 19.61 -10.40 -17.02
CA GLN A 174 20.71 -9.45 -17.15
C GLN A 174 20.23 -8.00 -17.37
N GLY A 175 19.18 -7.78 -18.18
CA GLY A 175 18.70 -6.42 -18.47
C GLY A 175 18.27 -5.63 -17.22
N ARG A 176 17.50 -6.24 -16.31
CA ARG A 176 17.10 -5.56 -15.06
C ARG A 176 18.21 -5.53 -14.02
N LEU A 177 19.08 -6.55 -13.98
CA LEU A 177 20.26 -6.55 -13.11
C LEU A 177 21.22 -5.42 -13.45
N GLU A 178 21.45 -5.16 -14.74
CA GLU A 178 22.24 -4.02 -15.22
C GLU A 178 21.58 -2.69 -14.82
N SER A 179 20.27 -2.55 -15.02
CA SER A 179 19.56 -1.33 -14.58
C SER A 179 19.64 -1.11 -13.06
N LEU A 180 19.62 -2.18 -12.25
CA LEU A 180 19.79 -2.09 -10.80
C LEU A 180 21.24 -1.75 -10.42
N LEU A 181 22.22 -2.25 -11.16
CA LEU A 181 23.61 -1.86 -10.98
C LEU A 181 23.80 -0.36 -11.30
N ASN A 182 23.20 0.13 -12.38
CA ASN A 182 23.19 1.56 -12.71
C ASN A 182 22.57 2.41 -11.58
N TYR A 183 21.50 1.92 -10.94
CA TYR A 183 20.92 2.57 -9.76
C TYR A 183 21.92 2.61 -8.59
N GLN A 184 22.62 1.49 -8.32
CA GLN A 184 23.62 1.44 -7.25
C GLN A 184 24.78 2.41 -7.51
N THR A 185 25.31 2.42 -8.73
CA THR A 185 26.37 3.35 -9.15
C THR A 185 25.91 4.80 -9.01
N MET A 186 24.71 5.15 -9.50
CA MET A 186 24.14 6.49 -9.35
C MET A 186 24.05 6.92 -7.87
N VAL A 187 23.57 6.04 -6.99
CA VAL A 187 23.47 6.35 -5.55
C VAL A 187 24.86 6.52 -4.94
N SER A 188 25.81 5.64 -5.25
CA SER A 188 27.20 5.74 -4.77
C SER A 188 27.87 7.04 -5.24
N ASP A 189 27.72 7.41 -6.51
CA ASP A 189 28.31 8.63 -7.07
C ASP A 189 27.72 9.90 -6.43
N ILE A 190 26.40 9.95 -6.22
CA ILE A 190 25.73 11.11 -5.61
C ILE A 190 26.05 11.23 -4.11
N THR A 191 26.11 10.11 -3.40
CA THR A 191 26.33 10.11 -1.94
C THR A 191 27.81 10.15 -1.55
N GLY A 192 28.71 9.77 -2.47
CA GLY A 192 30.13 9.60 -2.21
C GLY A 192 30.45 8.42 -1.27
N LEU A 193 29.54 7.44 -1.16
CA LEU A 193 29.72 6.23 -0.35
C LEU A 193 30.12 5.04 -1.23
N ASP A 194 30.93 4.14 -0.65
CA ASP A 194 31.56 3.04 -1.38
C ASP A 194 30.56 2.07 -2.02
N MET A 195 29.41 1.83 -1.38
CA MET A 195 28.43 0.84 -1.85
C MET A 195 26.99 1.26 -1.55
N ALA A 196 26.09 0.93 -2.49
CA ALA A 196 24.65 1.06 -2.35
C ALA A 196 23.94 -0.28 -2.60
N ASN A 197 22.75 -0.46 -2.02
CA ASN A 197 21.91 -1.62 -2.29
C ASN A 197 20.93 -1.35 -3.45
N ALA A 198 20.22 -2.40 -3.89
CA ALA A 198 19.26 -2.34 -5.00
C ALA A 198 17.86 -1.88 -4.54
N SER A 199 17.78 -0.78 -3.78
CA SER A 199 16.57 -0.14 -3.18
C SER A 199 16.09 -0.68 -1.80
N LEU A 200 15.28 0.15 -1.13
CA LEU A 200 14.47 -0.16 0.06
C LEU A 200 13.06 0.41 -0.17
N LEU A 201 12.15 0.19 0.77
CA LEU A 201 10.72 0.53 0.60
C LEU A 201 10.47 2.04 0.52
N ASP A 202 11.00 2.81 1.47
CA ASP A 202 10.86 4.27 1.53
C ASP A 202 11.99 4.89 2.38
N GLU A 203 12.07 6.23 2.42
CA GLU A 203 13.06 6.97 3.20
C GLU A 203 13.01 6.63 4.71
N ALA A 204 11.80 6.55 5.26
CA ALA A 204 11.58 6.40 6.69
C ALA A 204 12.02 5.02 7.21
N THR A 205 11.73 3.97 6.44
CA THR A 205 12.17 2.60 6.70
C THR A 205 13.66 2.43 6.42
N ALA A 206 14.21 3.10 5.39
CA ALA A 206 15.65 3.12 5.16
C ALA A 206 16.43 3.75 6.34
N ALA A 207 15.93 4.85 6.91
CA ALA A 207 16.50 5.44 8.12
C ALA A 207 16.43 4.49 9.32
N ALA A 208 15.34 3.74 9.47
CA ALA A 208 15.21 2.74 10.52
C ALA A 208 16.14 1.53 10.32
N GLU A 209 16.39 1.10 9.08
CA GLU A 209 17.40 0.08 8.78
C GLU A 209 18.82 0.59 9.05
N ALA A 210 19.11 1.86 8.77
CA ALA A 210 20.38 2.48 9.13
C ALA A 210 20.59 2.48 10.66
N MET A 211 19.55 2.78 11.45
CA MET A 211 19.58 2.65 12.91
C MET A 211 19.87 1.21 13.34
N GLN A 212 19.20 0.22 12.73
CA GLN A 212 19.42 -1.20 13.04
C GLN A 212 20.83 -1.66 12.67
N LEU A 213 21.37 -1.20 11.54
CA LEU A 213 22.75 -1.47 11.11
C LEU A 213 23.75 -0.90 12.11
N CYS A 214 23.57 0.37 12.51
CA CYS A 214 24.40 1.01 13.54
C CYS A 214 24.38 0.20 14.84
N HIS A 215 23.19 -0.18 15.30
CA HIS A 215 23.05 -0.99 16.52
C HIS A 215 23.69 -2.37 16.37
N ARG A 216 23.54 -3.03 15.21
CA ARG A 216 24.14 -4.35 14.96
C ARG A 216 25.67 -4.28 15.04
N HIS A 217 26.25 -3.19 14.55
CA HIS A 217 27.70 -2.96 14.55
C HIS A 217 28.25 -2.59 15.93
N ASN A 218 27.64 -1.65 16.65
CA ASN A 218 28.21 -1.10 17.89
C ASN A 218 27.52 -1.55 19.20
N LYS A 219 26.37 -2.24 19.11
CA LYS A 219 25.51 -2.70 20.23
C LYS A 219 25.03 -1.62 21.20
N ARG A 220 25.19 -0.33 20.85
CA ARG A 220 24.79 0.79 21.71
C ARG A 220 23.28 0.93 21.75
N LYS A 221 22.82 1.35 22.92
CA LYS A 221 21.40 1.44 23.32
C LYS A 221 20.80 2.84 23.14
N ARG A 222 21.48 3.74 22.45
CA ARG A 222 20.99 5.10 22.20
C ARG A 222 21.22 5.45 20.74
N PHE A 223 20.20 5.98 20.11
CA PHE A 223 20.25 6.48 18.74
C PHE A 223 19.76 7.93 18.74
N PHE A 224 20.51 8.82 18.08
CA PHE A 224 20.15 10.23 18.01
C PHE A 224 19.46 10.50 16.68
N ILE A 225 18.32 11.18 16.75
CA ILE A 225 17.61 11.68 15.57
C ILE A 225 17.50 13.20 15.67
N ASP A 226 17.77 13.89 14.57
CA ASP A 226 17.62 15.33 14.51
C ASP A 226 16.12 15.68 14.45
N PRO A 227 15.63 16.62 15.28
CA PRO A 227 14.23 17.06 15.21
C PRO A 227 13.85 17.72 13.87
N ARG A 228 14.82 18.07 13.02
CA ARG A 228 14.60 18.65 11.68
C ARG A 228 14.37 17.60 10.60
N CYS A 229 14.54 16.31 10.91
CA CYS A 229 14.13 15.24 10.00
C CYS A 229 12.62 15.29 9.74
N HIS A 230 12.20 14.68 8.63
CA HIS A 230 10.78 14.62 8.31
C HIS A 230 9.99 13.91 9.43
N PRO A 231 8.78 14.40 9.79
CA PRO A 231 8.05 13.88 10.94
C PRO A 231 7.66 12.41 10.77
N GLN A 232 7.36 11.96 9.55
CA GLN A 232 7.10 10.55 9.27
C GLN A 232 8.34 9.68 9.48
N THR A 233 9.53 10.17 9.11
CA THR A 233 10.81 9.48 9.34
C THR A 233 11.07 9.31 10.83
N ILE A 234 10.84 10.37 11.62
CA ILE A 234 10.96 10.31 13.09
C ILE A 234 9.98 9.28 13.67
N ALA A 235 8.72 9.30 13.23
CA ALA A 235 7.69 8.40 13.73
C ALA A 235 8.01 6.92 13.43
N VAL A 236 8.50 6.60 12.23
CA VAL A 236 8.87 5.22 11.85
C VAL A 236 10.10 4.76 12.63
N VAL A 237 11.12 5.59 12.78
CA VAL A 237 12.32 5.26 13.56
C VAL A 237 11.96 5.00 15.02
N GLN A 238 11.11 5.84 15.62
CA GLN A 238 10.62 5.64 17.00
C GLN A 238 9.81 4.35 17.14
N THR A 239 8.89 4.09 16.20
CA THR A 239 8.12 2.84 16.14
C THR A 239 9.06 1.64 16.10
N ARG A 240 10.04 1.64 15.19
CA ARG A 240 11.02 0.56 15.04
C ARG A 240 11.96 0.42 16.24
N ALA A 241 12.25 1.51 16.94
CA ALA A 241 12.98 1.45 18.20
C ALA A 241 12.17 0.74 19.29
N ASN A 242 10.85 0.93 19.34
CA ASN A 242 10.00 0.42 20.43
C ASN A 242 9.79 -1.11 20.46
N TYR A 243 9.72 -1.79 19.30
CA TYR A 243 9.32 -3.21 19.25
C TYR A 243 10.50 -4.21 19.36
N PRO A 244 11.41 -4.34 18.37
CA PRO A 244 12.53 -5.28 18.42
C PRO A 244 13.63 -4.86 19.42
N THR A 245 13.68 -3.58 19.77
CA THR A 245 14.81 -2.96 20.44
C THR A 245 14.35 -2.05 21.57
N LYS A 246 13.59 -2.57 22.56
CA LYS A 246 13.35 -1.86 23.86
C LYS A 246 14.61 -1.28 24.52
N TRP A 247 15.77 -1.64 24.01
CA TRP A 247 17.09 -1.16 24.36
C TRP A 247 17.51 0.14 23.69
N ILE A 248 16.93 0.60 22.57
CA ILE A 248 17.39 1.80 21.85
C ILE A 248 16.50 2.97 22.24
N SER A 249 17.02 3.88 23.07
CA SER A 249 16.36 5.15 23.30
C SER A 249 16.66 6.12 22.15
N VAL A 250 15.60 6.65 21.54
CA VAL A 250 15.71 7.70 20.52
C VAL A 250 15.74 9.04 21.23
N ALA A 251 16.89 9.72 21.18
CA ALA A 251 17.05 11.05 21.74
C ALA A 251 17.04 12.11 20.63
N LYS A 252 16.37 13.24 20.88
CA LYS A 252 16.44 14.40 19.99
C LYS A 252 17.79 15.08 20.16
N MET A 253 18.46 15.37 19.05
CA MET A 253 19.70 16.14 19.10
C MET A 253 19.38 17.60 19.47
N SER A 254 19.92 18.10 20.58
CA SER A 254 19.84 19.52 20.95
C SER A 254 21.02 20.29 20.33
N VAL A 255 20.79 21.56 19.98
CA VAL A 255 21.73 22.43 19.24
C VAL A 255 23.08 22.62 19.96
N GLY A 256 23.19 22.25 21.24
CA GLY A 256 24.44 22.27 22.02
C GLY A 256 25.27 20.98 22.01
N CYS A 257 24.83 19.90 21.35
CA CYS A 257 25.56 18.62 21.38
C CYS A 257 26.73 18.57 20.37
N CYS A 258 26.77 19.48 19.39
CA CYS A 258 27.80 19.54 18.35
C CYS A 258 29.07 20.31 18.77
N SER A 259 29.02 21.09 19.86
CA SER A 259 30.19 21.84 20.35
C SER A 259 31.27 20.97 20.99
N SER A 260 30.95 19.72 21.35
CA SER A 260 31.94 18.75 21.87
C SER A 260 32.69 17.99 20.78
N THR A 261 32.34 18.16 19.50
CA THR A 261 33.03 17.49 18.38
C THR A 261 34.32 18.20 17.94
N GLN A 262 34.64 19.36 18.52
CA GLN A 262 35.96 20.01 18.32
C GLN A 262 37.11 19.25 19.01
N THR A 263 36.84 18.36 19.97
CA THR A 263 37.89 17.58 20.65
C THR A 263 38.25 16.26 19.94
N LEU A 264 37.50 15.85 18.91
CA LEU A 264 37.76 14.60 18.17
C LEU A 264 38.49 14.79 16.83
N ARG A 265 38.70 16.04 16.37
CA ARG A 265 39.56 16.34 15.21
C ARG A 265 41.07 16.24 15.51
N GLY A 266 41.47 16.07 16.77
CA GLY A 266 42.87 15.99 17.19
C GLY A 266 43.50 14.59 17.16
N ARG A 267 42.76 13.52 16.82
CA ARG A 267 43.26 12.12 16.99
C ARG A 267 43.33 11.26 15.73
N TRP A 268 43.16 11.85 14.54
CA TRP A 268 43.25 11.15 13.25
C TRP A 268 44.41 11.64 12.35
N ARG A 269 45.39 12.38 12.90
CA ARG A 269 46.69 12.64 12.27
C ARG A 269 47.78 12.03 13.14
N THR A 270 48.08 10.75 12.92
CA THR A 270 49.44 10.14 12.92
C THR A 270 49.31 8.62 12.88
N SER A 271 49.30 8.04 11.69
CA SER A 271 49.88 6.72 11.42
C SER A 271 50.10 6.57 9.91
N ARG A 272 51.03 7.35 9.38
CA ARG A 272 51.84 6.96 8.22
C ARG A 272 53.27 6.84 8.75
N ASN A 273 53.94 5.76 8.34
CA ASN A 273 55.34 5.36 8.58
C ASN A 273 55.57 4.47 9.81
N LEU A 274 55.43 3.17 9.63
CA LEU A 274 56.53 2.19 9.48
C LEU A 274 56.01 0.98 8.70
#